data_AF-A0A085W2N5-F1
#
_entry.id   AF-A0A085W2N5-F1
#
_cell.length_a   1.000
_cell.length_b   1.000
_cell.length_c   1.000
_cell.angle_alpha   90.00
_cell.angle_beta   90.00
_cell.angle_gamma   90.00
#
_symmetry.space_group_name_H-M   'P 1'
#
loop_
_entity.id
_entity.type
_entity.pdbx_description
1 polymer ?
#
loop_
_entity_poly.entity_id
_entity_poly.type
_entity_poly.pdbx_seq_one_letter_code
_entity_poly.pdbx_strand_id
1 'polypeptide(L)'
;MQPPYDGGSELPGFQGSRPRSTAGQEPSRPIKELVSEFLEQGRRLVRAEVTLARAEVKDELKKTSAGAGLAAGGGVVVLLGAITFVAFLVIALAYAMPLWLSALLVAVLLLAGGAGLTWLGLERLKTVHGPTKTIQTLKEDGQWASRTMHSMKSQRHGHA
;
A
#
# COMPACT_ATOMS: atom_id res chain seq x y z
N MET A 1 32.82 3.40 62.46
CA MET A 1 34.24 3.40 62.89
C MET A 1 35.10 3.32 61.64
N GLN A 2 35.77 4.42 61.28
CA GLN A 2 36.77 4.48 60.21
C GLN A 2 38.16 4.45 60.86
N PRO A 3 39.16 3.72 60.31
CA PRO A 3 40.55 3.92 60.70
C PRO A 3 41.17 5.14 59.99
N PRO A 4 42.22 5.77 60.56
CA PRO A 4 42.80 7.02 60.08
C PRO A 4 43.78 6.80 58.91
N TYR A 5 43.84 7.78 58.01
CA TYR A 5 44.87 7.88 56.99
C TYR A 5 46.21 8.28 57.63
N ASP A 6 47.22 7.43 57.49
CA ASP A 6 48.64 7.75 57.74
C ASP A 6 49.28 8.21 56.42
N GLY A 7 49.86 9.40 56.47
CA GLY A 7 50.58 10.01 55.37
C GLY A 7 52.08 9.81 55.57
N GLY A 8 52.75 9.31 54.53
CA GLY A 8 54.16 9.62 54.29
C GLY A 8 55.09 8.42 54.30
N SER A 9 55.21 7.78 53.13
CA SER A 9 56.51 7.29 52.68
C SER A 9 56.59 7.49 51.17
N GLU A 10 57.06 8.68 50.79
CA GLU A 10 57.56 8.93 49.45
C GLU A 10 58.73 7.97 49.18
N LEU A 11 58.68 7.23 48.07
CA LEU A 11 59.87 6.67 47.46
C LEU A 11 60.02 7.17 46.02
N PRO A 12 61.24 7.58 45.61
CA PRO A 12 61.48 8.26 44.36
C PRO A 12 61.70 7.24 43.24
N GLY A 13 60.84 7.30 42.23
CA GLY A 13 60.97 6.52 41.02
C GLY A 13 60.44 7.33 39.85
N PHE A 14 61.25 8.26 39.36
CA PHE A 14 61.01 8.95 38.10
C PHE A 14 61.15 7.94 36.95
N GLN A 15 60.14 7.08 36.76
CA GLN A 15 59.97 6.36 35.50
C GLN A 15 59.24 7.31 34.55
N GLY A 16 60.06 8.04 33.78
CA GLY A 16 59.63 8.56 32.51
C GLY A 16 59.16 7.39 31.65
N SER A 17 57.86 7.10 31.73
CA SER A 17 57.14 6.28 30.76
C SER A 17 57.23 7.01 29.44
N ARG A 18 58.34 6.78 28.72
CA ARG A 18 58.49 7.16 27.32
C ARG A 18 57.21 6.71 26.62
N PRO A 19 56.48 7.58 25.90
CA PRO A 19 55.46 7.10 25.00
C PRO A 19 56.19 6.16 24.04
N ARG A 20 55.94 4.86 24.19
CA ARG A 20 56.37 3.89 23.20
C ARG A 20 55.48 4.17 22.00
N SER A 21 55.99 5.00 21.10
CA SER A 21 55.50 5.15 19.74
C SER A 21 55.69 3.82 19.01
N THR A 22 54.91 2.81 19.39
CA THR A 22 54.50 1.78 18.45
C THR A 22 53.46 2.45 17.57
N ALA A 23 53.93 3.13 16.54
CA ALA A 23 53.21 3.28 15.28
C ALA A 23 53.03 1.87 14.68
N GLY A 24 52.22 1.05 15.34
CA GLY A 24 51.71 -0.21 14.85
C GLY A 24 50.22 0.00 14.72
N GLN A 25 49.81 0.46 13.53
CA GLN A 25 48.44 0.39 12.99
C GLN A 25 47.37 0.11 14.05
N GLU A 26 46.90 1.15 14.72
CA GLU A 26 45.47 1.21 15.03
C GLU A 26 44.77 1.01 13.68
N PRO A 27 44.02 -0.08 13.45
CA PRO A 27 43.23 -0.17 12.25
C PRO A 27 42.18 0.93 12.41
N SER A 28 42.47 2.12 11.88
CA SER A 28 41.47 3.15 11.63
C SER A 28 40.29 2.42 11.04
N ARG A 29 39.23 2.22 11.83
CA ARG A 29 38.06 1.46 11.39
C ARG A 29 37.75 1.96 10.00
N PRO A 30 37.93 1.14 8.95
CA PRO A 30 37.94 1.67 7.61
C PRO A 30 36.58 2.31 7.43
N ILE A 31 36.53 3.52 6.88
CA ILE A 31 35.28 4.25 6.61
C ILE A 31 34.26 3.34 5.86
N LYS A 32 34.76 2.34 5.13
CA LYS A 32 33.98 1.22 4.55
C LYS A 32 33.11 0.45 5.55
N GLU A 33 33.58 0.19 6.76
CA GLU A 33 32.87 -0.59 7.79
C GLU A 33 31.71 0.20 8.40
N LEU A 34 31.89 1.50 8.66
CA LEU A 34 30.82 2.41 9.10
C LEU A 34 29.75 2.62 8.02
N VAL A 35 30.17 2.76 6.76
CA VAL A 35 29.25 2.86 5.61
C VAL A 35 28.48 1.55 5.41
N SER A 36 29.15 0.39 5.58
CA SER A 36 28.50 -0.92 5.54
C SER A 36 27.43 -1.05 6.63
N GLU A 37 27.73 -0.65 7.85
CA GLU A 37 26.84 -0.77 9.01
C GLU A 37 25.60 0.14 8.87
N PHE A 38 25.76 1.37 8.37
CA PHE A 38 24.63 2.27 8.08
C PHE A 38 23.75 1.76 6.93
N LEU A 39 24.34 1.18 5.88
CA LEU A 39 23.60 0.54 4.79
C LEU A 39 22.84 -0.70 5.27
N GLU A 40 23.41 -1.47 6.18
CA GLU A 40 22.73 -2.60 6.82
C GLU A 40 21.57 -2.16 7.71
N GLN A 41 21.75 -1.09 8.49
CA GLN A 41 20.67 -0.51 9.30
C GLN A 41 19.54 0.05 8.43
N GLY A 42 19.88 0.78 7.36
CA GLY A 42 18.92 1.27 6.38
C GLY A 42 18.14 0.13 5.70
N ARG A 43 18.83 -0.95 5.30
CA ARG A 43 18.18 -2.17 4.77
C ARG A 43 17.25 -2.81 5.79
N ARG A 44 17.62 -2.87 7.06
CA ARG A 44 16.77 -3.42 8.14
C ARG A 44 15.52 -2.57 8.34
N LEU A 45 15.64 -1.25 8.31
CA LEU A 45 14.51 -0.32 8.48
C LEU A 45 13.52 -0.41 7.31
N VAL A 46 14.02 -0.37 6.07
CA VAL A 46 13.17 -0.54 4.86
C VAL A 46 12.46 -1.90 4.89
N ARG A 47 13.15 -2.97 5.30
CA ARG A 47 12.54 -4.30 5.39
C ARG A 47 11.48 -4.37 6.49
N ALA A 48 11.68 -3.67 7.61
CA ALA A 48 10.69 -3.55 8.67
C ALA A 48 9.44 -2.80 8.20
N GLU A 49 9.61 -1.65 7.53
CA GLU A 49 8.51 -0.84 7.00
C GLU A 49 7.68 -1.62 5.97
N VAL A 50 8.35 -2.33 5.05
CA VAL A 50 7.67 -3.21 4.07
C VAL A 50 6.94 -4.35 4.77
N THR A 51 7.52 -4.92 5.83
CA THR A 51 6.87 -6.02 6.58
C THR A 51 5.63 -5.53 7.31
N LEU A 52 5.70 -4.33 7.91
CA LEU A 52 4.60 -3.69 8.62
C LEU A 52 3.48 -3.28 7.67
N ALA A 53 3.81 -2.59 6.58
CA ALA A 53 2.85 -2.23 5.54
C ALA A 53 2.17 -3.48 4.93
N ARG A 54 2.92 -4.57 4.73
CA ARG A 54 2.34 -5.85 4.30
C ARG A 54 1.41 -6.47 5.34
N ALA A 55 1.71 -6.32 6.63
CA ALA A 55 0.87 -6.83 7.71
C ALA A 55 -0.45 -6.05 7.80
N GLU A 56 -0.38 -4.72 7.74
CA GLU A 56 -1.55 -3.84 7.78
C GLU A 56 -2.46 -4.06 6.57
N VAL A 57 -1.88 -4.10 5.36
CA VAL A 57 -2.63 -4.44 4.14
C VAL A 57 -3.26 -5.84 4.25
N LYS A 58 -2.56 -6.84 4.80
CA LYS A 58 -3.12 -8.19 4.98
C LYS A 58 -4.28 -8.20 5.98
N ASP A 59 -4.20 -7.46 7.07
CA ASP A 59 -5.25 -7.42 8.08
C ASP A 59 -6.47 -6.65 7.57
N GLU A 60 -6.26 -5.56 6.83
CA GLU A 60 -7.33 -4.81 6.18
C GLU A 60 -7.99 -5.61 5.05
N LEU A 61 -7.18 -6.35 4.26
CA LEU A 61 -7.69 -7.30 3.27
C LEU A 61 -8.48 -8.43 3.92
N LYS A 62 -8.02 -9.01 5.04
CA LYS A 62 -8.76 -10.08 5.72
C LYS A 62 -10.11 -9.61 6.22
N LYS A 63 -10.16 -8.44 6.89
CA LYS A 63 -11.42 -7.83 7.37
C LYS A 63 -12.38 -7.55 6.22
N THR A 64 -11.87 -7.02 5.12
CA THR A 64 -12.67 -6.71 3.92
C THR A 64 -13.08 -7.97 3.15
N SER A 65 -12.22 -9.00 3.12
CA SER A 65 -12.45 -10.24 2.35
C SER A 65 -13.58 -11.09 2.90
N ALA A 66 -13.74 -11.12 4.23
CA ALA A 66 -14.88 -11.80 4.86
C ALA A 66 -16.20 -11.13 4.42
N GLY A 67 -16.24 -9.80 4.42
CA GLY A 67 -17.37 -9.02 3.92
C GLY A 67 -17.63 -9.24 2.43
N ALA A 68 -16.58 -9.27 1.61
CA ALA A 68 -16.69 -9.53 0.17
C ALA A 68 -17.20 -10.95 -0.12
N GLY A 69 -16.77 -11.96 0.63
CA GLY A 69 -17.26 -13.33 0.50
C GLY A 69 -18.74 -13.46 0.86
N LEU A 70 -19.16 -12.84 1.98
CA LEU A 70 -20.57 -12.81 2.38
C LEU A 70 -21.44 -12.01 1.40
N ALA A 71 -20.94 -10.88 0.89
CA ALA A 71 -21.65 -10.09 -0.10
C ALA A 71 -21.78 -10.84 -1.44
N ALA A 72 -20.73 -11.54 -1.88
CA ALA A 72 -20.79 -12.39 -3.07
C ALA A 72 -21.79 -13.55 -2.88
N GLY A 73 -21.72 -14.27 -1.75
CA GLY A 73 -22.65 -15.34 -1.43
C GLY A 73 -24.10 -14.88 -1.33
N GLY A 74 -24.34 -13.78 -0.60
CA GLY A 74 -25.65 -13.14 -0.51
C GLY A 74 -26.17 -12.66 -1.87
N GLY A 75 -25.28 -12.09 -2.70
CA GLY A 75 -25.59 -11.70 -4.07
C GLY A 75 -26.08 -12.87 -4.93
N VAL A 76 -25.45 -14.05 -4.81
CA VAL A 76 -25.92 -15.26 -5.49
C VAL A 76 -27.31 -15.68 -5.01
N VAL A 77 -27.56 -15.66 -3.70
CA VAL A 77 -28.88 -16.01 -3.14
C VAL A 77 -29.96 -15.04 -3.62
N VAL A 78 -29.68 -13.73 -3.59
CA VAL A 78 -30.60 -12.69 -4.10
C VAL A 78 -30.84 -12.87 -5.59
N LEU A 79 -29.81 -13.20 -6.37
CA LEU A 79 -29.95 -13.45 -7.81
C LEU A 79 -30.85 -14.66 -8.08
N LEU A 80 -30.66 -15.77 -7.37
CA LEU A 80 -31.52 -16.96 -7.49
C LEU A 80 -32.96 -16.64 -7.08
N GLY A 81 -33.14 -15.87 -6.00
CA GLY A 81 -34.45 -15.38 -5.59
C GLY A 81 -35.12 -14.52 -6.66
N ALA A 82 -34.37 -13.61 -7.28
CA ALA A 82 -34.86 -12.77 -8.38
C ALA A 82 -35.27 -13.60 -9.60
N ILE A 83 -34.46 -14.56 -10.05
CA ILE A 83 -34.80 -15.46 -11.17
C ILE A 83 -36.08 -16.25 -10.85
N THR A 84 -36.17 -16.81 -9.65
CA THR A 84 -37.34 -17.56 -9.20
C THR A 84 -38.59 -16.67 -9.14
N PHE A 85 -38.44 -15.43 -8.68
CA PHE A 85 -39.52 -14.45 -8.63
C PHE A 85 -40.01 -14.05 -10.03
N VAL A 86 -39.10 -13.86 -10.99
CA VAL A 86 -39.48 -13.62 -12.39
C VAL A 86 -40.28 -14.81 -12.94
N ALA A 87 -39.82 -16.04 -12.71
CA ALA A 87 -40.57 -17.24 -13.12
C ALA A 87 -41.96 -17.30 -12.47
N PHE A 88 -42.06 -16.97 -11.17
CA PHE A 88 -43.33 -16.86 -10.46
C PHE A 88 -44.27 -15.82 -11.11
N LEU A 89 -43.79 -14.62 -11.44
CA LEU A 89 -44.61 -13.60 -12.09
C LEU A 89 -45.12 -14.05 -13.45
N VAL A 90 -44.27 -14.71 -14.24
CA VAL A 90 -44.66 -15.25 -15.55
C VAL A 90 -45.76 -16.31 -15.40
N ILE A 91 -45.59 -17.26 -14.48
CA ILE A 91 -46.58 -18.31 -14.21
C ILE A 91 -47.88 -17.69 -13.68
N ALA A 92 -47.79 -16.73 -12.76
CA ALA A 92 -48.96 -16.05 -12.20
C ALA A 92 -49.79 -15.33 -13.27
N LEU A 93 -49.15 -14.60 -14.19
CA LEU A 93 -49.85 -13.96 -15.32
C LEU A 93 -50.34 -14.97 -16.37
N ALA A 94 -49.69 -16.14 -16.49
CA ALA A 94 -50.11 -17.17 -17.43
C ALA A 94 -51.49 -17.77 -17.10
N TYR A 95 -52.02 -17.56 -15.89
CA TYR A 95 -53.42 -17.87 -15.56
C TYR A 95 -54.43 -16.91 -16.20
N ALA A 96 -54.02 -15.70 -16.59
CA ALA A 96 -54.89 -14.69 -17.20
C ALA A 96 -54.68 -14.56 -18.72
N MET A 97 -53.52 -14.96 -19.25
CA MET A 97 -53.16 -14.83 -20.67
C MET A 97 -52.22 -15.95 -21.12
N PRO A 98 -52.00 -16.15 -22.44
CA PRO A 98 -51.05 -17.16 -22.92
C PRO A 98 -49.64 -16.98 -22.35
N LEU A 99 -48.98 -18.10 -22.05
CA LEU A 99 -47.66 -18.13 -21.40
C LEU A 99 -46.61 -17.27 -22.12
N TRP A 100 -46.60 -17.31 -23.47
CA TRP A 100 -45.67 -16.54 -24.28
C TRP A 100 -45.87 -15.02 -24.14
N LEU A 101 -47.12 -14.58 -23.98
CA LEU A 101 -47.47 -13.17 -23.85
C LEU A 101 -47.12 -12.66 -22.43
N SER A 102 -47.37 -13.49 -21.41
CA SER A 102 -46.96 -13.22 -20.03
C SER A 102 -45.44 -13.05 -19.91
N ALA A 103 -44.67 -14.00 -20.47
CA ALA A 103 -43.22 -13.94 -20.48
C ALA A 103 -42.70 -12.67 -21.17
N LEU A 104 -43.30 -12.29 -22.31
CA LEU A 104 -42.94 -11.08 -23.04
C LEU A 104 -43.21 -9.81 -22.22
N LEU A 105 -44.37 -9.73 -21.56
CA LEU A 105 -44.74 -8.56 -20.77
C LEU A 105 -43.81 -8.37 -19.56
N VAL A 106 -43.53 -9.43 -18.81
CA VAL A 106 -42.60 -9.39 -17.68
C VAL A 106 -41.20 -9.01 -18.15
N ALA A 107 -40.74 -9.56 -19.29
CA ALA A 107 -39.44 -9.21 -19.86
C ALA A 107 -39.34 -7.71 -20.22
N VAL A 108 -40.37 -7.14 -20.85
CA VAL A 108 -40.39 -5.70 -21.20
C VAL A 108 -40.35 -4.82 -19.94
N LEU A 109 -41.13 -5.15 -18.91
CA LEU A 109 -41.13 -4.41 -17.65
C LEU A 109 -39.76 -4.42 -16.97
N LEU A 110 -39.10 -5.59 -16.94
CA LEU A 110 -37.77 -5.73 -16.35
C LEU A 110 -36.70 -5.00 -17.17
N LEU A 111 -36.76 -5.05 -18.50
CA LEU A 111 -35.83 -4.33 -19.36
C LEU A 111 -35.97 -2.81 -19.20
N ALA A 112 -37.21 -2.30 -19.15
CA ALA A 112 -37.46 -0.88 -18.93
C ALA A 112 -36.95 -0.42 -17.55
N GLY A 113 -37.29 -1.17 -16.48
CA GLY A 113 -36.80 -0.88 -15.13
C GLY A 113 -35.27 -0.98 -15.03
N GLY A 114 -34.68 -2.03 -15.60
CA GLY A 114 -33.24 -2.28 -15.63
C GLY A 114 -32.48 -1.20 -16.40
N ALA A 115 -33.00 -0.74 -17.54
CA ALA A 115 -32.44 0.38 -18.28
C ALA A 115 -32.45 1.68 -17.44
N GLY A 116 -33.56 1.96 -16.75
CA GLY A 116 -33.68 3.13 -15.87
C GLY A 116 -32.71 3.08 -14.68
N LEU A 117 -32.61 1.94 -14.00
CA LEU A 117 -31.67 1.71 -12.91
C LEU A 117 -30.21 1.82 -13.38
N THR A 118 -29.89 1.22 -14.52
CA THR A 118 -28.54 1.29 -15.11
C THR A 118 -28.17 2.72 -15.46
N TRP A 119 -29.09 3.46 -16.08
CA TRP A 119 -28.88 4.88 -16.36
C TRP A 119 -28.64 5.65 -15.06
N LEU A 120 -29.53 5.55 -14.07
CA LEU A 120 -29.36 6.25 -12.81
C LEU A 120 -28.04 5.89 -12.12
N GLY A 121 -27.64 4.62 -12.13
CA GLY A 121 -26.35 4.17 -11.60
C GLY A 121 -25.17 4.83 -12.31
N LEU A 122 -25.19 4.86 -13.65
CA LEU A 122 -24.17 5.55 -14.46
C LEU A 122 -24.14 7.06 -14.18
N GLU A 123 -25.29 7.69 -13.98
CA GLU A 123 -25.40 9.12 -13.62
C GLU A 123 -24.73 9.40 -12.27
N ARG A 124 -24.97 8.53 -11.28
CA ARG A 124 -24.36 8.64 -9.95
C ARG A 124 -22.85 8.37 -9.98
N LEU A 125 -22.41 7.42 -10.79
CA LEU A 125 -20.98 7.15 -10.97
C LEU A 125 -20.23 8.32 -11.61
N LYS A 126 -20.87 9.06 -12.53
CA LYS A 126 -20.29 10.28 -13.12
C LYS A 126 -20.14 11.43 -12.11
N THR A 127 -20.93 11.43 -11.04
CA THR A 127 -20.88 12.47 -9.98
C THR A 127 -19.94 12.13 -8.83
N VAL A 128 -19.49 10.87 -8.72
CA VAL A 128 -18.41 10.50 -7.81
C VAL A 128 -17.08 10.96 -8.42
N HIS A 129 -16.61 12.13 -7.99
CA HIS A 129 -15.23 12.55 -8.24
C HIS A 129 -14.31 11.54 -7.55
N GLY A 130 -13.57 10.73 -8.32
CA GLY A 130 -12.47 9.92 -7.79
C GLY A 130 -11.46 10.79 -7.04
N PRO A 131 -10.52 10.23 -6.25
CA PRO A 131 -9.60 11.00 -5.42
C PRO A 131 -8.74 11.95 -6.27
N THR A 132 -9.25 13.17 -6.48
CA THR A 132 -8.72 14.14 -7.44
C THR A 132 -7.32 14.58 -7.03
N LYS A 133 -7.08 14.63 -5.72
CA LYS A 133 -5.78 14.95 -5.12
C LYS A 133 -4.71 13.94 -5.53
N THR A 134 -4.98 12.64 -5.41
CA THR A 134 -4.05 11.57 -5.77
C THR A 134 -3.76 11.55 -7.27
N ILE A 135 -4.80 11.77 -8.10
CA ILE A 135 -4.64 11.80 -9.55
C ILE A 135 -3.87 13.05 -10.01
N GLN A 136 -4.04 14.20 -9.33
CA GLN A 136 -3.26 15.41 -9.59
C GLN A 136 -1.79 15.22 -9.23
N THR A 137 -1.48 14.71 -8.04
CA THR A 137 -0.09 14.49 -7.61
C THR A 137 0.64 13.51 -8.54
N LEU A 138 -0.01 12.42 -8.96
CA LEU A 138 0.57 11.47 -9.92
C LEU A 138 0.80 12.07 -11.33
N LYS A 139 -0.05 13.00 -11.76
CA LYS A 139 0.14 13.73 -13.03
C LYS A 139 1.29 14.73 -12.94
N GLU A 140 1.42 15.42 -11.81
CA GLU A 140 2.50 16.38 -11.56
C GLU A 140 3.85 15.66 -11.51
N ASP A 141 3.92 14.52 -10.81
CA ASP A 141 5.13 13.70 -10.69
C ASP A 141 5.58 13.12 -12.05
N GLY A 142 4.64 12.63 -12.86
CA GLY A 142 4.93 12.13 -14.21
C GLY A 142 5.43 13.22 -15.15
N GLN A 143 4.87 14.43 -15.05
CA GLN A 143 5.31 15.58 -15.85
C GLN A 143 6.69 16.09 -15.43
N TRP A 144 7.04 16.01 -14.15
CA TRP A 144 8.38 16.34 -13.66
C TRP A 144 9.42 15.32 -14.14
N ALA A 145 9.10 14.02 -14.10
CA ALA A 145 9.98 12.96 -14.58
C ALA A 145 10.27 13.08 -16.09
N SER A 146 9.25 13.35 -16.91
CA SER A 146 9.41 13.48 -18.36
C SER A 146 10.20 14.74 -18.77
N ARG A 147 10.08 15.84 -18.00
CA ARG A 147 10.87 17.07 -18.24
C ARG A 147 12.35 16.86 -17.93
N THR A 148 12.66 16.20 -16.82
CA THR A 148 14.04 15.91 -16.41
C THR A 148 14.75 14.97 -17.39
N MET A 149 14.02 14.00 -17.95
CA MET A 149 14.59 13.08 -18.94
C MET A 149 14.86 13.77 -20.29
N HIS A 150 14.02 14.75 -20.66
CA HIS A 150 14.22 15.51 -21.89
C HIS A 150 15.41 16.49 -21.79
N SER A 151 15.68 17.05 -20.61
CA SER A 151 16.81 17.98 -20.41
C SER A 151 18.18 17.26 -20.40
N MET A 152 18.24 16.01 -19.95
CA MET A 152 19.47 15.22 -19.98
C MET A 152 19.91 14.81 -21.39
N LYS A 153 18.98 14.68 -22.35
CA LYS A 153 19.33 14.29 -23.73
C LYS A 153 20.00 15.41 -24.54
N SER A 154 19.77 16.66 -24.16
CA SER A 154 20.35 17.84 -24.80
C SER A 154 21.82 18.06 -24.40
N GLN A 155 22.21 17.69 -23.17
CA GLN A 155 23.56 17.94 -22.66
C GLN A 155 24.65 17.03 -23.27
N ARG A 156 24.28 15.97 -24.00
CA ARG A 156 25.24 15.00 -24.57
C ARG A 156 25.84 15.43 -25.92
N HIS A 157 25.44 16.57 -26.49
CA HIS A 157 25.88 17.00 -27.82
C HIS A 157 26.67 18.32 -27.86
N GLY A 158 27.10 18.85 -26.71
CA GLY A 158 27.86 20.12 -26.64
C GLY A 158 29.39 20.00 -26.49
N HIS A 159 29.94 18.78 -26.41
CA HIS A 159 31.37 18.53 -26.26
C HIS A 159 31.85 17.54 -27.32
N ALA A 160 32.03 18.02 -28.55
CA ALA A 160 32.78 17.34 -29.62
C ALA A 160 33.53 18.40 -30.43
#